data_AF-A0A0D2PMD9-F1
#
_entry.id   AF-A0A0D2PMD9-F1
#
_cell.length_a   1.000
_cell.length_b   1.000
_cell.length_c   1.000
_cell.angle_alpha   90.00
_cell.angle_beta   90.00
_cell.angle_gamma   90.00
#
_symmetry.space_group_name_H-M   'P 1'
#
loop_
_entity.id
_entity.type
_entity.pdbx_description
1 polymer ?
#
loop_
_entity_poly.entity_id
_entity_poly.type
_entity_poly.pdbx_seq_one_letter_code
_entity_poly.pdbx_strand_id
1 'polypeptide(L)'
;DDDLTENEQAIICGTYLMYTGSGDQIKKVSWFPSAAAWEGTSYDSLEWTPKCEELFQQILDNVRAGKYQPRSASKWRDRLRDVKIPRVVYEKNHTRATTFLQIHGP
;
A
#
# COMPACT_ATOMS: atom_id res chain seq x y z
N ASP A 1 -19.21 17.31 -8.75
CA ASP A 1 -18.06 16.65 -8.15
C ASP A 1 -18.22 15.22 -8.58
N ASP A 2 -17.49 14.85 -9.61
CA ASP A 2 -17.73 13.60 -10.35
C ASP A 2 -16.76 12.57 -9.80
N ASP A 3 -17.24 11.76 -8.86
CA ASP A 3 -16.48 10.65 -8.30
C ASP A 3 -16.06 9.69 -9.42
N LEU A 4 -14.83 9.18 -9.34
CA LEU A 4 -14.35 8.17 -10.28
C LEU A 4 -15.20 6.90 -10.17
N THR A 5 -15.73 6.45 -11.31
CA THR A 5 -16.40 5.16 -11.40
C THR A 5 -15.43 4.02 -11.11
N GLU A 6 -15.96 2.86 -10.70
CA GLU A 6 -15.11 1.68 -10.45
C GLU A 6 -14.27 1.27 -11.67
N ASN A 7 -14.80 1.49 -12.88
CA ASN A 7 -14.11 1.18 -14.13
C ASN A 7 -12.94 2.13 -14.37
N GLU A 8 -13.10 3.43 -14.13
CA GLU A 8 -12.01 4.40 -14.24
C GLU A 8 -10.91 4.12 -13.22
N GLN A 9 -11.30 3.83 -11.97
CA GLN A 9 -10.33 3.40 -10.95
C GLN A 9 -9.59 2.12 -11.37
N ALA A 10 -10.29 1.16 -11.97
CA ALA A 10 -9.70 -0.08 -12.45
C ALA A 10 -8.68 0.16 -13.57
N ILE A 11 -9.00 1.06 -14.51
CA ILE A 11 -8.10 1.48 -15.60
C ILE A 11 -6.86 2.15 -15.02
N ILE A 12 -7.03 3.15 -14.15
CA ILE A 12 -5.93 3.91 -13.53
C ILE A 12 -5.00 2.97 -12.75
N CYS A 13 -5.56 2.03 -11.99
CA CYS A 13 -4.76 1.10 -11.18
C CYS A 13 -4.13 -0.05 -11.99
N GLY A 14 -4.43 -0.16 -13.29
CA GLY A 14 -3.98 -1.25 -14.15
C GLY A 14 -4.53 -2.60 -13.66
N THR A 15 -5.84 -2.68 -13.47
CA THR A 15 -6.52 -3.86 -12.92
C THR A 15 -6.90 -4.85 -14.03
N TYR A 16 -6.60 -6.11 -13.80
CA TYR A 16 -6.90 -7.23 -14.68
C TYR A 16 -7.71 -8.31 -13.96
N LEU A 17 -8.55 -9.00 -14.72
CA LEU A 17 -9.22 -10.23 -14.32
C LEU A 17 -8.40 -11.41 -14.83
N MET A 18 -7.98 -12.28 -13.92
CA MET A 18 -7.22 -13.48 -14.23
C MET A 18 -8.05 -14.73 -13.94
N TYR A 19 -8.15 -15.62 -14.91
CA TYR A 19 -8.70 -16.96 -14.71
C TYR A 19 -7.70 -17.81 -13.93
N THR A 20 -8.16 -18.43 -12.85
CA THR A 20 -7.29 -19.22 -11.96
C THR A 20 -7.12 -20.68 -12.40
N GLY A 21 -7.81 -21.09 -13.46
CA GLY A 21 -7.79 -22.47 -13.97
C GLY A 21 -8.62 -23.46 -13.16
N SER A 22 -9.25 -23.02 -12.06
CA SER A 22 -10.17 -23.81 -11.24
C SER A 22 -11.61 -23.34 -11.45
N GLY A 23 -12.27 -23.89 -12.48
CA GLY A 23 -13.64 -23.52 -12.84
C GLY A 23 -13.78 -22.04 -13.18
N ASP A 24 -14.90 -21.44 -12.75
CA ASP A 24 -15.23 -20.02 -13.01
C ASP A 24 -14.58 -19.04 -12.01
N GLN A 25 -13.59 -19.49 -11.21
CA GLN A 25 -12.92 -18.60 -10.28
C GLN A 25 -12.03 -17.58 -11.01
N ILE A 26 -12.45 -16.33 -10.96
CA ILE A 26 -11.73 -15.16 -11.47
C ILE A 26 -11.07 -14.44 -10.30
N LYS A 27 -9.81 -14.07 -10.48
CA LYS A 27 -9.04 -13.26 -9.53
C LYS A 27 -8.80 -11.86 -10.09
N LYS A 28 -9.24 -10.84 -9.35
CA LYS A 28 -8.91 -9.43 -9.63
C LYS A 28 -7.51 -9.11 -9.10
N VAL A 29 -6.63 -8.62 -9.97
CA VAL A 29 -5.27 -8.20 -9.64
C VAL A 29 -4.95 -6.85 -10.26
N SER A 30 -4.07 -6.05 -9.65
CA SER A 30 -3.72 -4.72 -10.17
C SER A 30 -2.23 -4.42 -10.02
N TRP A 31 -1.70 -3.58 -10.90
CA TRP A 31 -0.31 -3.10 -10.86
C TRP A 31 -0.08 -2.04 -9.78
N PHE A 32 -1.10 -1.24 -9.49
CA PHE A 32 -1.10 -0.24 -8.43
C PHE A 32 -2.24 -0.50 -7.43
N PRO A 33 -2.09 -0.07 -6.17
CA PRO A 33 -3.13 -0.20 -5.16
C PRO A 33 -4.36 0.66 -5.49
N SER A 34 -5.56 0.09 -5.33
CA SER A 34 -6.84 0.79 -5.43
C SER A 34 -7.08 1.73 -4.24
N ALA A 35 -7.98 2.71 -4.37
CA ALA A 35 -8.41 3.59 -3.26
C ALA A 35 -8.70 2.81 -1.96
N ALA A 36 -9.53 1.77 -2.03
CA ALA A 36 -9.87 0.91 -0.89
C ALA A 36 -8.69 0.13 -0.27
N ALA A 37 -7.54 0.06 -0.95
CA ALA A 37 -6.34 -0.56 -0.38
C ALA A 37 -5.53 0.42 0.47
N TRP A 38 -5.64 1.72 0.19
CA TRP A 38 -5.03 2.81 0.94
C TRP A 38 -5.80 3.13 2.23
N GLU A 39 -7.12 3.00 2.19
CA GLU A 39 -8.02 3.29 3.31
C GLU A 39 -7.62 2.56 4.60
N GLY A 40 -7.56 3.30 5.71
CA GLY A 40 -7.19 2.79 7.04
C GLY A 40 -5.71 2.43 7.20
N THR A 41 -4.84 2.76 6.23
CA THR A 41 -3.39 2.57 6.33
C THR A 41 -2.66 3.85 6.72
N SER A 42 -1.35 3.78 7.01
CA SER A 42 -0.53 4.98 7.26
C SER A 42 -0.39 5.92 6.04
N TYR A 43 -0.87 5.47 4.89
CA TYR A 43 -0.87 6.22 3.63
C TYR A 43 -2.26 6.82 3.33
N ASP A 44 -3.24 6.56 4.20
CA ASP A 44 -4.59 7.15 4.13
C ASP A 44 -4.53 8.60 4.60
N SER A 45 -4.06 9.47 3.70
CA SER A 45 -3.95 10.89 3.91
C SER A 45 -4.79 11.63 2.87
N LEU A 46 -5.32 12.79 3.26
CA LEU A 46 -6.07 13.67 2.36
C LEU A 46 -5.20 14.20 1.21
N GLU A 47 -3.87 14.16 1.39
CA GLU A 47 -2.90 14.65 0.41
C GLU A 47 -1.91 13.55 0.00
N TRP A 48 -1.35 13.70 -1.20
CA TRP A 48 -0.27 12.84 -1.67
C TRP A 48 1.02 13.13 -0.92
N THR A 49 1.29 12.37 0.13
CA THR A 49 2.48 12.56 0.96
C THR A 49 3.77 12.10 0.25
N PRO A 50 4.95 12.60 0.65
CA PRO A 50 6.23 12.12 0.11
C PRO A 50 6.43 10.60 0.23
N LYS A 51 5.82 9.99 1.25
CA LYS A 51 5.86 8.54 1.47
C LYS A 51 4.99 7.78 0.46
N CYS A 52 3.85 8.35 0.07
CA CYS A 52 3.02 7.83 -1.02
C CYS A 52 3.81 7.87 -2.34
N GLU A 53 4.50 8.99 -2.61
CA GLU A 53 5.36 9.14 -3.80
C GLU A 53 6.49 8.10 -3.83
N GLU A 54 7.21 7.93 -2.73
CA GLU A 54 8.30 6.94 -2.62
C GLU A 54 7.80 5.53 -2.93
N LEU A 55 6.65 5.14 -2.38
CA LEU A 55 6.04 3.84 -2.64
C LEU A 55 5.62 3.69 -4.10
N PHE A 56 5.04 4.73 -4.70
CA PHE A 56 4.63 4.75 -6.09
C PHE A 56 5.83 4.59 -7.03
N GLN A 57 6.89 5.37 -6.84
CA GLN A 57 8.11 5.27 -7.64
C GLN A 57 8.76 3.89 -7.48
N GLN A 58 8.80 3.35 -6.25
CA GLN A 58 9.30 2.00 -6.02
C GLN A 58 8.49 0.94 -6.79
N ILE A 59 7.16 1.07 -6.86
CA ILE A 59 6.33 0.18 -7.70
C ILE A 59 6.75 0.32 -9.15
N LEU A 60 6.75 1.55 -9.66
CA LEU A 60 6.98 1.87 -11.05
C LEU A 60 8.34 1.34 -11.55
N ASP A 61 9.40 1.54 -10.75
CA ASP A 61 10.75 1.05 -11.07
C ASP A 61 10.80 -0.47 -11.13
N ASN A 62 10.16 -1.16 -10.19
CA ASN A 62 10.13 -2.63 -10.21
C ASN A 62 9.32 -3.19 -11.38
N VAL A 63 8.22 -2.52 -11.75
CA VAL A 63 7.42 -2.88 -12.93
C VAL A 63 8.25 -2.71 -14.20
N ARG A 64 8.92 -1.57 -14.36
CA ARG A 64 9.82 -1.29 -15.49
C ARG A 64 10.98 -2.28 -15.58
N ALA A 65 11.49 -2.73 -14.43
CA ALA A 65 12.54 -3.74 -14.36
C ALA A 65 12.06 -5.18 -14.61
N GLY A 66 10.75 -5.41 -14.83
CA GLY A 66 10.18 -6.75 -15.01
C GLY A 66 10.22 -7.63 -13.74
N LYS A 67 10.50 -7.04 -12.57
CA LYS A 67 10.63 -7.73 -11.28
C LYS A 67 9.32 -7.76 -10.48
N TYR A 68 8.23 -7.31 -11.09
CA TYR A 68 6.96 -7.10 -10.42
C TYR A 68 5.81 -7.81 -11.13
N GLN A 69 4.80 -8.20 -10.36
CA GLN A 69 3.59 -8.84 -10.86
C GLN A 69 2.37 -8.14 -10.24
N PRO A 70 1.23 -8.11 -10.95
CA PRO A 70 -0.03 -7.59 -10.39
C PRO A 70 -0.40 -8.31 -9.10
N ARG A 71 -0.93 -7.55 -8.12
CA ARG A 71 -1.28 -8.07 -6.80
C ARG A 71 -2.78 -8.11 -6.60
N SER A 72 -3.25 -9.08 -5.82
CA SER A 72 -4.63 -9.07 -5.32
C SER A 72 -4.81 -7.99 -4.25
N ALA A 73 -6.07 -7.61 -4.01
CA ALA A 73 -6.44 -6.66 -2.95
C ALA A 73 -5.86 -7.05 -1.57
N SER A 74 -5.86 -8.34 -1.21
CA SER A 74 -5.23 -8.82 0.03
C SER A 74 -3.73 -8.55 0.09
N LYS A 75 -2.99 -8.81 -1.00
CA LYS A 75 -1.56 -8.56 -1.08
C LYS A 75 -1.21 -7.08 -1.09
N TRP A 76 -2.11 -6.22 -1.58
CA TRP A 76 -1.98 -4.78 -1.45
C TRP A 76 -2.14 -4.32 0.00
N ARG A 77 -3.21 -4.76 0.69
CA ARG A 77 -3.40 -4.46 2.11
C ARG A 77 -2.21 -4.90 2.96
N ASP A 78 -1.67 -6.09 2.70
CA ASP A 78 -0.48 -6.59 3.41
C ASP A 78 0.78 -5.76 3.14
N ARG A 79 0.91 -5.19 1.94
CA ARG A 79 2.06 -4.36 1.56
C ARG A 79 1.96 -2.95 2.11
N LEU A 80 0.77 -2.37 2.11
CA LEU A 80 0.47 -1.05 2.66
C LEU A 80 0.41 -1.05 4.20
N ARG A 81 0.38 -2.23 4.82
CA ARG A 81 0.52 -2.39 6.26
C ARG A 81 1.93 -2.04 6.71
N ASP A 82 2.06 -0.81 7.19
CA ASP A 82 3.28 -0.26 7.76
C ASP A 82 3.78 -1.02 8.99
N VAL A 83 2.85 -1.55 9.79
CA VAL A 83 3.13 -2.27 11.03
C VAL A 83 2.85 -3.75 10.84
N LYS A 84 3.90 -4.51 10.46
CA LYS A 84 3.80 -5.97 10.38
C LYS A 84 3.74 -6.63 11.76
N ILE A 85 4.32 -5.99 12.78
CA ILE A 85 4.40 -6.50 14.15
C ILE A 85 4.23 -5.34 15.13
N PRO A 86 3.07 -5.20 15.79
CA PRO A 86 2.80 -4.13 16.77
C PRO A 86 3.85 -4.03 17.87
N ARG A 87 4.38 -5.18 18.32
CA ARG A 87 5.43 -5.28 19.33
C ARG A 87 6.72 -4.56 18.92
N VAL A 88 7.16 -4.72 17.67
CA VAL A 88 8.38 -4.06 17.16
C VAL A 88 8.20 -2.55 17.08
N VAL A 89 6.99 -2.09 16.75
CA VAL A 89 6.67 -0.66 16.72
C VAL A 89 6.62 -0.08 18.12
N TYR A 90 6.03 -0.80 19.07
CA TYR A 90 6.06 -0.42 20.48
C TYR A 90 7.50 -0.29 20.98
N GLU A 91 8.35 -1.29 20.73
CA GLU A 91 9.76 -1.26 21.14
C GLU A 91 10.51 -0.07 20.51
N LYS A 92 10.34 0.17 19.20
CA LYS A 92 10.95 1.33 18.52
C LYS A 92 10.45 2.68 19.05
N ASN A 93 9.15 2.81 19.30
CA ASN A 93 8.57 4.03 19.85
C ASN A 93 9.04 4.26 21.28
N HIS A 94 9.12 3.20 22.08
CA HIS A 94 9.64 3.27 23.44
C HIS A 94 11.09 3.74 23.45
N THR A 95 11.96 3.14 22.63
CA THR A 95 13.36 3.58 22.51
C THR A 95 13.48 5.04 22.07
N ARG A 96 12.72 5.45 21.06
CA ARG A 96 12.74 6.85 20.58
C ARG A 96 12.28 7.82 21.66
N ALA A 97 11.22 7.47 22.39
CA ALA A 97 10.69 8.28 23.48
C ALA A 97 11.70 8.38 24.64
N THR A 98 12.33 7.27 25.04
CA THR A 98 13.33 7.28 26.12
C THR A 98 14.57 8.08 25.72
N THR A 99 15.06 7.93 24.49
CA THR A 99 16.18 8.74 23.98
C THR A 99 15.82 10.23 23.95
N PHE A 100 14.62 10.59 23.49
CA PHE A 100 14.17 11.98 23.48
C PHE A 100 14.13 12.57 24.90
N LEU A 101 13.56 11.84 25.86
CA LEU A 101 13.50 12.25 27.26
C LEU A 101 14.89 12.32 27.92
N GLN A 102 15.86 11.53 27.50
CA GLN A 102 17.24 11.62 28.00
C GLN A 102 17.99 12.84 27.46
N ILE A 103 17.75 13.21 26.21
CA ILE A 103 18.47 14.32 25.56
C ILE A 103 17.83 15.67 25.91
N HIS A 104 16.50 15.71 26.05
CA HIS A 104 15.72 16.94 26.21
C HIS A 104 14.87 16.96 27.49
N GLY A 105 15.07 16.00 28.39
CA GLY A 105 14.47 16.02 29.71
C GLY A 105 15.02 17.17 30.57
N PRO A 106 14.25 17.62 31.56
CA PRO A 106 14.67 18.69 32.49
C PRO A 106 15.91 18.31 33.30
#